data_AF-L7FL60-F1
#
_entry.id   AF-L7FL60-F1
#
_cell.length_a   1.000
_cell.length_b   1.000
_cell.length_c   1.000
_cell.angle_alpha   90.00
_cell.angle_beta   90.00
_cell.angle_gamma   90.00
#
_symmetry.space_group_name_H-M   'P 1'
#
loop_
_entity.id
_entity.type
_entity.pdbx_description
1 polymer ?
#
loop_
_entity_poly.entity_id
_entity_poly.type
_entity_poly.pdbx_seq_one_letter_code
_entity_poly.pdbx_strand_id
1 'polypeptide(L)'
;MDTNMYYGDPEKINNYQECVKAINKLPEIKLSQSDFDEIAVLGNSVVQNFGELEGVVKKVVDKCAGRDSNETLEILIYFLRCLISSSHLLKTDPKTAFYSGFMLSELSYKCKAFRDIVQLILRSVSPCLNSVYVKNGGNDYKIVMGYLSDENELEYVERIEKIFRIYLCFMMSEAGNVESIFDVMMTSMYMVYDNKIKVGVNVDVFGVMLDAFFDMCYDRLKHLELMNSLIETFKDYFEVMKTVWGTEGNDKQKMLTRRLASILKKIEQNKVVNEKSLALEEEYKKYLETNNRQPRVWEKTIDIYGK
;
A
#
# COMPACT_ATOMS: atom_id res chain seq x y z
N MET A 1 -13.18 21.01 0.76
CA MET A 1 -11.78 21.47 0.68
C MET A 1 -11.55 22.05 -0.70
N ASP A 2 -10.56 22.92 -0.87
CA ASP A 2 -10.28 23.52 -2.17
C ASP A 2 -9.52 22.52 -3.07
N THR A 3 -10.01 22.29 -4.29
CA THR A 3 -9.33 21.47 -5.30
C THR A 3 -8.03 22.14 -5.79
N ASN A 4 -7.89 23.46 -5.65
CA ASN A 4 -6.66 24.19 -5.95
C ASN A 4 -5.46 23.73 -5.11
N MET A 5 -5.66 23.09 -3.96
CA MET A 5 -4.59 22.55 -3.12
C MET A 5 -3.88 21.33 -3.71
N TYR A 6 -4.39 20.72 -4.79
CA TYR A 6 -3.83 19.48 -5.34
C TYR A 6 -3.35 19.62 -6.78
N TYR A 7 -2.26 18.93 -7.12
CA TYR A 7 -2.07 18.38 -8.46
C TYR A 7 -2.79 17.03 -8.50
N GLY A 8 -3.49 16.75 -9.59
CA GLY A 8 -4.21 15.49 -9.79
C GLY A 8 -5.11 15.59 -11.02
N ASP A 9 -5.63 14.45 -11.45
CA ASP A 9 -6.85 14.46 -12.25
C ASP A 9 -8.03 14.95 -11.38
N PRO A 10 -8.92 15.82 -11.86
CA PRO A 10 -10.08 16.30 -11.09
C PRO A 10 -10.96 15.17 -10.54
N GLU A 11 -11.14 14.06 -11.28
CA GLU A 11 -11.90 12.91 -10.82
C GLU A 11 -11.16 12.21 -9.65
N LYS A 12 -9.84 12.02 -9.75
CA LYS A 12 -9.06 11.41 -8.66
C LYS A 12 -8.99 12.29 -7.41
N ILE A 13 -8.92 13.61 -7.57
CA ILE A 13 -9.03 14.57 -6.45
C ILE A 13 -10.41 14.44 -5.78
N ASN A 14 -11.49 14.36 -6.55
CA ASN A 14 -12.85 14.18 -6.02
C ASN A 14 -13.00 12.82 -5.32
N ASN A 15 -12.53 11.73 -5.94
CA ASN A 15 -12.57 10.39 -5.37
C ASN A 15 -11.76 10.29 -4.07
N TYR A 16 -10.57 10.92 -3.98
CA TYR A 16 -9.83 11.03 -2.73
C TYR A 16 -10.59 11.81 -1.66
N GLN A 17 -11.22 12.95 -2.02
CA GLN A 17 -12.02 13.72 -1.06
C GLN A 17 -13.25 12.95 -0.57
N GLU A 18 -13.91 12.14 -1.41
CA GLU A 18 -15.00 11.25 -0.96
C GLU A 18 -14.49 10.10 -0.09
N CYS A 19 -13.30 9.53 -0.35
CA CYS A 19 -12.67 8.58 0.56
C CYS A 19 -12.43 9.19 1.96
N VAL A 20 -11.88 10.41 2.04
CA VAL A 20 -11.69 11.12 3.31
C VAL A 20 -13.03 11.42 4.01
N LYS A 21 -14.06 11.84 3.26
CA LYS A 21 -15.43 12.03 3.79
C LYS A 21 -16.05 10.73 4.29
N ALA A 22 -15.81 9.61 3.64
CA ALA A 22 -16.33 8.30 4.05
C ALA A 22 -15.68 7.81 5.35
N ILE A 23 -14.38 8.07 5.55
CA ILE A 23 -13.68 7.75 6.80
C ILE A 23 -14.19 8.56 7.98
N ASN A 24 -14.49 9.83 7.75
CA ASN A 24 -15.12 10.71 8.75
C ASN A 24 -16.60 10.34 9.02
N LYS A 25 -17.15 9.33 8.33
CA LYS A 25 -18.47 8.71 8.57
C LYS A 25 -18.38 7.27 9.08
N LEU A 26 -17.18 6.71 9.28
CA LEU A 26 -17.03 5.41 9.94
C LEU A 26 -17.54 5.49 11.39
N PRO A 27 -18.03 4.38 11.96
CA PRO A 27 -18.54 4.39 13.34
C PRO A 27 -17.47 4.86 14.34
N GLU A 28 -17.94 5.65 15.30
CA GLU A 28 -17.18 6.00 16.50
C GLU A 28 -16.97 4.72 17.33
N ILE A 29 -15.71 4.36 17.55
CA ILE A 29 -15.31 3.08 18.17
C ILE A 29 -15.60 3.12 19.68
N LYS A 30 -16.52 2.27 20.15
CA LYS A 30 -17.11 2.29 21.50
C LYS A 30 -16.74 1.06 22.33
N LEU A 31 -15.51 0.61 22.15
CA LEU A 31 -14.96 -0.55 22.84
C LEU A 31 -14.62 -0.24 24.30
N SER A 32 -14.49 -1.30 25.12
CA SER A 32 -13.98 -1.17 26.48
C SER A 32 -12.48 -0.86 26.46
N GLN A 33 -11.94 -0.25 27.54
CA GLN A 33 -10.48 -0.03 27.63
C GLN A 33 -9.69 -1.34 27.54
N SER A 34 -10.20 -2.44 28.12
CA SER A 34 -9.57 -3.77 27.99
C SER A 34 -9.51 -4.23 26.53
N ASP A 35 -10.61 -4.05 25.78
CA ASP A 35 -10.62 -4.39 24.36
C ASP A 35 -9.68 -3.48 23.56
N PHE A 36 -9.64 -2.18 23.83
CA PHE A 36 -8.67 -1.26 23.22
C PHE A 36 -7.23 -1.72 23.47
N ASP A 37 -6.85 -2.00 24.72
CA ASP A 37 -5.49 -2.40 25.09
C ASP A 37 -5.12 -3.76 24.44
N GLU A 38 -6.01 -4.74 24.47
CA GLU A 38 -5.79 -6.06 23.86
C GLU A 38 -5.70 -5.99 22.33
N ILE A 39 -6.58 -5.25 21.67
CA ILE A 39 -6.56 -5.10 20.20
C ILE A 39 -5.35 -4.25 19.77
N ALA A 40 -4.92 -3.28 20.57
CA ALA A 40 -3.68 -2.55 20.34
C ALA A 40 -2.46 -3.48 20.40
N VAL A 41 -2.39 -4.43 21.34
CA VAL A 41 -1.33 -5.45 21.36
C VAL A 41 -1.37 -6.35 20.12
N LEU A 42 -2.55 -6.73 19.63
CA LEU A 42 -2.70 -7.51 18.40
C LEU A 42 -2.28 -6.71 17.15
N GLY A 43 -2.71 -5.46 17.01
CA GLY A 43 -2.32 -4.60 15.89
C GLY A 43 -0.85 -4.22 15.89
N ASN A 44 -0.23 -4.13 17.07
CA ASN A 44 1.21 -3.93 17.26
C ASN A 44 2.00 -5.26 17.36
N SER A 45 1.47 -6.38 16.87
CA SER A 45 2.20 -7.66 16.85
C SER A 45 3.12 -7.77 15.62
N VAL A 46 4.43 -7.92 15.86
CA VAL A 46 5.40 -8.27 14.80
C VAL A 46 5.21 -9.73 14.42
N VAL A 47 4.84 -9.97 13.16
CA VAL A 47 4.62 -11.32 12.60
C VAL A 47 5.69 -11.64 11.58
N GLN A 48 6.28 -12.83 11.69
CA GLN A 48 7.43 -13.30 10.90
C GLN A 48 7.16 -14.61 10.13
N ASN A 49 6.03 -15.27 10.38
CA ASN A 49 5.58 -16.49 9.66
C ASN A 49 4.05 -16.64 9.68
N PHE A 50 3.54 -17.57 8.87
CA PHE A 50 2.10 -17.82 8.76
C PHE A 50 1.45 -18.41 10.02
N GLY A 51 2.17 -19.12 10.90
CA GLY A 51 1.62 -19.62 12.17
C GLY A 51 1.38 -18.50 13.18
N GLU A 52 2.28 -17.52 13.25
CA GLU A 52 2.06 -16.27 13.99
C GLU A 52 0.92 -15.45 13.40
N LEU A 53 0.79 -15.40 12.06
CA LEU A 53 -0.31 -14.75 11.37
C LEU A 53 -1.66 -15.38 11.78
N GLU A 54 -1.78 -16.71 11.70
CA GLU A 54 -2.96 -17.44 12.18
C GLU A 54 -3.25 -17.16 13.66
N GLY A 55 -2.21 -17.11 14.49
CA GLY A 55 -2.31 -16.80 15.91
C GLY A 55 -2.87 -15.40 16.21
N VAL A 56 -2.53 -14.39 15.40
CA VAL A 56 -3.11 -13.04 15.51
C VAL A 56 -4.52 -12.98 14.92
N VAL A 57 -4.73 -13.49 13.70
CA VAL A 57 -6.05 -13.55 13.05
C VAL A 57 -7.07 -14.24 13.94
N LYS A 58 -6.72 -15.38 14.54
CA LYS A 58 -7.61 -16.11 15.43
C LYS A 58 -7.99 -15.25 16.65
N LYS A 59 -7.05 -14.61 17.33
CA LYS A 59 -7.35 -13.76 18.50
C LYS A 59 -8.26 -12.58 18.16
N VAL A 60 -8.08 -11.96 16.98
CA VAL A 60 -8.98 -10.90 16.48
C VAL A 60 -10.39 -11.44 16.21
N VAL A 61 -10.50 -12.63 15.60
CA VAL A 61 -11.79 -13.30 15.35
C VAL A 61 -12.48 -13.73 16.64
N ASP A 62 -11.73 -14.30 17.59
CA ASP A 62 -12.22 -14.70 18.92
C ASP A 62 -12.74 -13.47 19.69
N LYS A 63 -12.11 -12.28 19.53
CA LYS A 63 -12.61 -11.00 20.07
C LYS A 63 -13.89 -10.46 19.41
N CYS A 64 -14.17 -10.85 18.17
CA CYS A 64 -15.42 -10.55 17.47
C CYS A 64 -16.53 -11.59 17.74
N ALA A 65 -16.21 -12.73 18.36
CA ALA A 65 -17.16 -13.82 18.54
C ALA A 65 -18.32 -13.43 19.49
N GLY A 66 -19.56 -13.60 19.02
CA GLY A 66 -20.77 -13.27 19.79
C GLY A 66 -21.15 -11.78 19.83
N ARG A 67 -20.36 -10.91 19.21
CA ARG A 67 -20.64 -9.47 19.05
C ARG A 67 -21.53 -9.18 17.85
N ASP A 68 -22.10 -7.98 17.78
CA ASP A 68 -22.88 -7.55 16.61
C ASP A 68 -22.01 -7.14 15.41
N SER A 69 -22.65 -6.84 14.27
CA SER A 69 -21.95 -6.46 13.04
C SER A 69 -21.23 -5.11 13.11
N ASN A 70 -21.66 -4.21 13.98
CA ASN A 70 -21.06 -2.89 14.17
C ASN A 70 -19.86 -3.00 15.11
N GLU A 71 -20.01 -3.65 16.26
CA GLU A 71 -18.90 -3.94 17.18
C GLU A 71 -17.76 -4.71 16.50
N THR A 72 -18.12 -5.73 15.70
CA THR A 72 -17.16 -6.47 14.87
C THR A 72 -16.39 -5.55 13.92
N LEU A 73 -17.08 -4.58 13.32
CA LEU A 73 -16.48 -3.62 12.39
C LEU A 73 -15.58 -2.62 13.14
N GLU A 74 -16.00 -2.15 14.31
CA GLU A 74 -15.24 -1.27 15.20
C GLU A 74 -13.92 -1.92 15.67
N ILE A 75 -13.95 -3.20 16.05
CA ILE A 75 -12.76 -4.00 16.38
C ILE A 75 -11.80 -4.07 15.20
N LEU A 76 -12.31 -4.41 14.01
CA LEU A 76 -11.48 -4.58 12.81
C LEU A 76 -10.92 -3.23 12.30
N ILE A 77 -11.69 -2.14 12.39
CA ILE A 77 -11.23 -0.77 12.13
C ILE A 77 -10.14 -0.37 13.11
N TYR A 78 -10.33 -0.61 14.42
CA TYR A 78 -9.34 -0.27 15.44
C TYR A 78 -8.05 -1.07 15.24
N PHE A 79 -8.17 -2.38 15.02
CA PHE A 79 -7.05 -3.27 14.70
C PHE A 79 -6.22 -2.75 13.51
N LEU A 80 -6.88 -2.39 12.39
CA LEU A 80 -6.20 -1.81 11.22
C LEU A 80 -5.54 -0.47 11.54
N ARG A 81 -6.19 0.40 12.31
CA ARG A 81 -5.62 1.69 12.75
C ARG A 81 -4.36 1.48 13.58
N CYS A 82 -4.34 0.51 14.50
CA CYS A 82 -3.14 0.15 15.25
C CYS A 82 -2.03 -0.38 14.32
N LEU A 83 -2.36 -1.32 13.44
CA LEU A 83 -1.42 -1.94 12.49
C LEU A 83 -0.68 -0.90 11.63
N ILE A 84 -1.39 0.08 11.06
CA ILE A 84 -0.77 1.15 10.25
C ILE A 84 -0.10 2.25 11.08
N SER A 85 -0.52 2.45 12.34
CA SER A 85 0.11 3.42 13.25
C SER A 85 1.41 2.89 13.86
N SER A 86 1.67 1.58 13.80
CA SER A 86 2.85 0.90 14.35
C SER A 86 4.17 1.17 13.61
N SER A 87 4.38 2.41 13.12
CA SER A 87 5.46 2.81 12.20
C SER A 87 6.89 2.48 12.69
N HIS A 88 7.07 2.33 14.01
CA HIS A 88 8.29 1.86 14.68
C HIS A 88 8.59 0.37 14.38
N LEU A 89 7.57 -0.50 14.41
CA LEU A 89 7.72 -1.94 14.24
C LEU A 89 8.03 -2.32 12.79
N LEU A 90 7.48 -1.55 11.84
CA LEU A 90 7.77 -1.65 10.42
C LEU A 90 9.20 -1.18 10.06
N LYS A 91 10.10 -0.95 11.04
CA LYS A 91 11.54 -0.71 10.84
C LYS A 91 12.41 -1.99 10.93
N THR A 92 11.87 -3.15 11.33
CA THR A 92 12.68 -4.35 11.66
C THR A 92 12.95 -5.30 10.49
N ASP A 93 11.93 -5.71 9.71
CA ASP A 93 12.09 -6.46 8.46
C ASP A 93 10.95 -6.09 7.47
N PRO A 94 11.26 -5.70 6.21
CA PRO A 94 10.28 -5.56 5.13
C PRO A 94 9.32 -6.76 4.96
N LYS A 95 9.73 -7.99 5.31
CA LYS A 95 8.84 -9.18 5.35
C LYS A 95 7.59 -8.96 6.20
N THR A 96 7.70 -8.18 7.28
CA THR A 96 6.58 -7.92 8.20
C THR A 96 5.38 -7.30 7.47
N ALA A 97 5.63 -6.42 6.49
CA ALA A 97 4.58 -5.80 5.69
C ALA A 97 3.82 -6.80 4.79
N PHE A 98 4.47 -7.88 4.35
CA PHE A 98 3.79 -8.96 3.60
C PHE A 98 2.77 -9.66 4.50
N TYR A 99 3.20 -10.08 5.69
CA TYR A 99 2.32 -10.74 6.66
C TYR A 99 1.18 -9.83 7.11
N SER A 100 1.44 -8.53 7.33
CA SER A 100 0.38 -7.54 7.60
C SER A 100 -0.65 -7.46 6.47
N GLY A 101 -0.22 -7.42 5.21
CA GLY A 101 -1.14 -7.39 4.05
C GLY A 101 -1.96 -8.67 3.90
N PHE A 102 -1.35 -9.85 4.10
CA PHE A 102 -2.06 -11.13 4.09
C PHE A 102 -3.01 -11.27 5.29
N MET A 103 -2.63 -10.79 6.47
CA MET A 103 -3.49 -10.80 7.67
C MET A 103 -4.78 -10.00 7.46
N LEU A 104 -4.69 -8.84 6.80
CA LEU A 104 -5.85 -8.06 6.40
C LEU A 104 -6.72 -8.79 5.36
N SER A 105 -6.12 -9.61 4.48
CA SER A 105 -6.88 -10.50 3.59
C SER A 105 -7.64 -11.57 4.36
N GLU A 106 -7.02 -12.22 5.34
CA GLU A 106 -7.68 -13.26 6.14
C GLU A 106 -8.84 -12.72 6.98
N LEU A 107 -8.68 -11.52 7.54
CA LEU A 107 -9.76 -10.82 8.24
C LEU A 107 -10.86 -10.36 7.26
N SER A 108 -10.51 -9.94 6.04
CA SER A 108 -11.47 -9.56 5.00
C SER A 108 -12.25 -10.73 4.40
N TYR A 109 -11.66 -11.93 4.35
CA TYR A 109 -12.35 -13.17 3.99
C TYR A 109 -13.40 -13.55 5.04
N LYS A 110 -13.07 -13.37 6.33
CA LYS A 110 -13.96 -13.67 7.46
C LYS A 110 -15.01 -12.58 7.69
N CYS A 111 -14.73 -11.32 7.34
CA CYS A 111 -15.67 -10.21 7.39
C CYS A 111 -15.67 -9.40 6.07
N LYS A 112 -16.64 -9.69 5.19
CA LYS A 112 -16.75 -9.02 3.88
C LYS A 112 -16.87 -7.49 3.99
N ALA A 113 -17.55 -6.97 5.00
CA ALA A 113 -17.70 -5.51 5.21
C ALA A 113 -16.38 -4.81 5.54
N PHE A 114 -15.42 -5.52 6.15
CA PHE A 114 -14.09 -4.99 6.43
C PHE A 114 -13.24 -4.82 5.16
N ARG A 115 -13.42 -5.67 4.14
CA ARG A 115 -12.66 -5.66 2.87
C ARG A 115 -12.59 -4.29 2.20
N ASP A 116 -13.73 -3.61 2.13
CA ASP A 116 -13.84 -2.33 1.43
C ASP A 116 -13.31 -1.18 2.31
N ILE A 117 -13.43 -1.33 3.63
CA ILE A 117 -12.90 -0.41 4.65
C ILE A 117 -11.36 -0.50 4.76
N VAL A 118 -10.75 -1.68 4.55
CA VAL A 118 -9.29 -1.84 4.47
C VAL A 118 -8.71 -0.98 3.35
N GLN A 119 -9.29 -1.07 2.14
CA GLN A 119 -8.84 -0.28 1.00
C GLN A 119 -9.04 1.22 1.25
N LEU A 120 -10.19 1.59 1.80
CA LEU A 120 -10.54 2.96 2.14
C LEU A 120 -9.53 3.59 3.11
N ILE A 121 -9.28 2.93 4.25
CA ILE A 121 -8.36 3.41 5.30
C ILE A 121 -6.91 3.41 4.82
N LEU A 122 -6.45 2.38 4.10
CA LEU A 122 -5.07 2.36 3.57
C LEU A 122 -4.85 3.49 2.57
N ARG A 123 -5.78 3.72 1.64
CA ARG A 123 -5.68 4.77 0.63
C ARG A 123 -5.79 6.18 1.19
N SER A 124 -6.37 6.40 2.36
CA SER A 124 -6.50 7.75 2.92
C SER A 124 -5.24 8.29 3.60
N VAL A 125 -4.30 7.42 4.00
CA VAL A 125 -3.14 7.78 4.82
C VAL A 125 -2.27 8.86 4.16
N SER A 126 -2.22 8.88 2.83
CA SER A 126 -1.61 9.96 2.04
C SER A 126 -2.36 10.08 0.71
N PRO A 127 -2.59 11.31 0.20
CA PRO A 127 -3.19 11.51 -1.12
C PRO A 127 -2.40 10.81 -2.23
N CYS A 128 -1.08 10.64 -2.07
CA CYS A 128 -0.20 9.99 -3.04
C CYS A 128 -0.64 8.55 -3.37
N LEU A 129 -1.30 7.87 -2.43
CA LEU A 129 -1.86 6.52 -2.57
C LEU A 129 -3.11 6.46 -3.50
N ASN A 130 -3.48 7.60 -4.09
CA ASN A 130 -4.56 7.78 -5.07
C ASN A 130 -4.08 8.54 -6.32
N SER A 131 -2.77 8.71 -6.50
CA SER A 131 -2.17 9.63 -7.48
C SER A 131 -2.68 11.07 -7.35
N VAL A 132 -2.94 11.51 -6.12
CA VAL A 132 -3.26 12.90 -5.79
C VAL A 132 -2.07 13.47 -5.02
N TYR A 133 -1.64 14.69 -5.33
CA TYR A 133 -0.39 15.26 -4.80
C TYR A 133 -0.62 16.69 -4.33
N VAL A 134 -0.08 17.07 -3.18
CA VAL A 134 -0.40 18.37 -2.57
C VAL A 134 0.52 19.45 -3.15
N LYS A 135 -0.04 20.60 -3.54
CA LYS A 135 0.75 21.77 -3.97
C LYS A 135 1.47 22.36 -2.77
N ASN A 136 2.78 22.61 -2.87
CA ASN A 136 3.57 23.16 -1.77
C ASN A 136 3.11 24.60 -1.42
N GLY A 137 2.52 24.79 -0.24
CA GLY A 137 2.20 26.11 0.31
C GLY A 137 1.15 26.07 1.42
N GLY A 138 1.30 26.95 2.41
CA GLY A 138 0.34 27.13 3.51
C GLY A 138 0.54 26.20 4.72
N ASN A 139 -0.04 26.60 5.85
CA ASN A 139 0.12 25.92 7.15
C ASN A 139 -0.41 24.48 7.14
N ASP A 140 -1.44 24.21 6.34
CA ASP A 140 -2.15 22.93 6.33
C ASP A 140 -1.44 21.84 5.49
N TYR A 141 -0.33 22.15 4.79
CA TYR A 141 0.35 21.21 3.89
C TYR A 141 0.63 19.84 4.54
N LYS A 142 1.19 19.84 5.77
CA LYS A 142 1.45 18.61 6.52
C LYS A 142 0.16 17.84 6.87
N ILE A 143 -0.91 18.56 7.21
CA ILE A 143 -2.22 17.96 7.55
C ILE A 143 -2.82 17.29 6.30
N VAL A 144 -2.81 17.97 5.16
CA VAL A 144 -3.36 17.47 3.89
C VAL A 144 -2.52 16.32 3.30
N MET A 145 -1.20 16.34 3.52
CA MET A 145 -0.32 15.21 3.20
C MET A 145 -0.50 14.00 4.13
N GLY A 146 -1.14 14.16 5.29
CA GLY A 146 -1.32 13.08 6.28
C GLY A 146 -0.10 12.81 7.17
N TYR A 147 0.67 13.84 7.51
CA TYR A 147 1.75 13.74 8.52
C TYR A 147 1.17 13.47 9.92
N LEU A 148 1.94 12.77 10.75
CA LEU A 148 1.70 12.68 12.19
C LEU A 148 2.28 13.92 12.91
N SER A 149 1.86 14.13 14.16
CA SER A 149 2.46 15.14 15.04
C SER A 149 3.98 14.95 15.15
N ASP A 150 4.72 16.06 15.09
CA ASP A 150 6.19 16.13 15.17
C ASP A 150 6.99 15.34 14.10
N GLU A 151 6.31 14.65 13.18
CA GLU A 151 6.93 13.82 12.14
C GLU A 151 7.73 14.65 11.13
N ASN A 152 8.98 14.25 10.89
CA ASN A 152 9.82 14.88 9.86
C ASN A 152 9.61 14.25 8.47
N GLU A 153 10.07 14.93 7.41
CA GLU A 153 9.82 14.51 6.02
C GLU A 153 10.32 13.10 5.70
N LEU A 154 11.43 12.68 6.30
CA LEU A 154 11.96 11.34 6.09
C LEU A 154 11.12 10.27 6.81
N GLU A 155 10.69 10.53 8.04
CA GLU A 155 9.84 9.61 8.79
C GLU A 155 8.49 9.42 8.10
N TYR A 156 7.93 10.50 7.56
CA TYR A 156 6.76 10.47 6.69
C TYR A 156 6.97 9.59 5.45
N VAL A 157 8.02 9.83 4.65
CA VAL A 157 8.32 9.02 3.45
C VAL A 157 8.50 7.53 3.81
N GLU A 158 9.27 7.23 4.86
CA GLU A 158 9.45 5.86 5.33
C GLU A 158 8.14 5.22 5.80
N ARG A 159 7.24 5.96 6.47
CA ARG A 159 5.92 5.47 6.89
C ARG A 159 5.00 5.19 5.70
N ILE A 160 4.95 6.09 4.72
CA ILE A 160 4.12 5.91 3.52
C ILE A 160 4.63 4.73 2.68
N GLU A 161 5.95 4.52 2.55
CA GLU A 161 6.49 3.30 1.91
C GLU A 161 5.92 2.04 2.57
N LYS A 162 6.05 1.91 3.89
CA LYS A 162 5.65 0.70 4.63
C LYS A 162 4.15 0.43 4.51
N ILE A 163 3.32 1.47 4.60
CA ILE A 163 1.86 1.37 4.46
C ILE A 163 1.49 1.01 3.01
N PHE A 164 2.23 1.53 2.03
CA PHE A 164 2.07 1.08 0.64
C PHE A 164 2.48 -0.38 0.44
N ARG A 165 3.54 -0.88 1.10
CA ARG A 165 3.90 -2.32 1.08
C ARG A 165 2.78 -3.21 1.64
N ILE A 166 2.14 -2.80 2.74
CA ILE A 166 0.95 -3.49 3.29
C ILE A 166 -0.20 -3.47 2.27
N TYR A 167 -0.47 -2.32 1.66
CA TYR A 167 -1.49 -2.17 0.62
C TYR A 167 -1.20 -3.02 -0.62
N LEU A 168 0.05 -3.09 -1.11
CA LEU A 168 0.45 -3.97 -2.20
C LEU A 168 0.13 -5.43 -1.87
N CYS A 169 0.56 -5.95 -0.72
CA CYS A 169 0.27 -7.34 -0.35
C CYS A 169 -1.22 -7.62 -0.15
N PHE A 170 -1.99 -6.67 0.39
CA PHE A 170 -3.45 -6.78 0.43
C PHE A 170 -4.07 -6.77 -0.97
N MET A 171 -3.65 -5.87 -1.87
CA MET A 171 -4.21 -5.76 -3.22
C MET A 171 -3.78 -6.90 -4.16
N MET A 172 -2.68 -7.58 -3.83
CA MET A 172 -2.20 -8.81 -4.48
C MET A 172 -2.81 -10.10 -3.87
N SER A 173 -3.56 -10.00 -2.78
CA SER A 173 -4.23 -11.14 -2.13
C SER A 173 -5.57 -11.49 -2.78
N GLU A 174 -6.25 -12.53 -2.28
CA GLU A 174 -7.65 -12.79 -2.67
C GLU A 174 -8.64 -11.72 -2.18
N ALA A 175 -8.28 -10.83 -1.26
CA ALA A 175 -9.09 -9.66 -0.91
C ALA A 175 -8.89 -8.46 -1.84
N GLY A 176 -7.89 -8.44 -2.72
CA GLY A 176 -7.48 -7.24 -3.47
C GLY A 176 -8.25 -6.87 -4.74
N ASN A 177 -7.80 -5.78 -5.39
CA ASN A 177 -7.86 -5.55 -6.84
C ASN A 177 -6.49 -5.06 -7.37
N VAL A 178 -5.79 -5.88 -8.17
CA VAL A 178 -4.46 -5.54 -8.71
C VAL A 178 -4.51 -4.38 -9.72
N GLU A 179 -5.61 -4.20 -10.45
CA GLU A 179 -5.78 -3.11 -11.42
C GLU A 179 -5.67 -1.74 -10.75
N SER A 180 -6.18 -1.61 -9.52
CA SER A 180 -6.09 -0.39 -8.71
C SER A 180 -4.66 -0.08 -8.23
N ILE A 181 -3.72 -1.03 -8.34
CA ILE A 181 -2.29 -0.74 -8.18
C ILE A 181 -1.75 -0.13 -9.48
N PHE A 182 -2.00 -0.77 -10.64
CA PHE A 182 -1.57 -0.28 -11.95
C PHE A 182 -2.07 1.14 -12.24
N ASP A 183 -3.34 1.42 -11.96
CA ASP A 183 -3.94 2.75 -12.10
C ASP A 183 -3.17 3.83 -11.32
N VAL A 184 -2.81 3.55 -10.07
CA VAL A 184 -2.03 4.46 -9.22
C VAL A 184 -0.62 4.62 -9.78
N MET A 185 0.08 3.53 -10.10
CA MET A 185 1.47 3.61 -10.58
C MET A 185 1.58 4.34 -11.92
N MET A 186 0.70 4.05 -12.89
CA MET A 186 0.69 4.68 -14.21
C MET A 186 0.37 6.18 -14.14
N THR A 187 -0.70 6.54 -13.42
CA THR A 187 -1.11 7.95 -13.30
C THR A 187 -0.02 8.77 -12.61
N SER A 188 0.60 8.22 -11.58
CA SER A 188 1.69 8.86 -10.85
C SER A 188 2.94 9.08 -11.73
N MET A 189 3.29 8.14 -12.63
CA MET A 189 4.37 8.38 -13.61
C MET A 189 4.05 9.56 -14.54
N TYR A 190 2.86 9.56 -15.18
CA TYR A 190 2.47 10.65 -16.07
C TYR A 190 2.43 12.00 -15.36
N MET A 191 1.95 12.04 -14.11
CA MET A 191 1.87 13.27 -13.33
C MET A 191 3.22 13.93 -12.99
N VAL A 192 4.27 13.13 -12.80
CA VAL A 192 5.63 13.65 -12.61
C VAL A 192 6.28 13.94 -13.96
N TYR A 193 6.07 13.09 -14.97
CA TYR A 193 6.59 13.26 -16.33
C TYR A 193 6.09 14.55 -17.01
N ASP A 194 4.81 14.89 -16.84
CA ASP A 194 4.19 16.14 -17.30
C ASP A 194 4.73 17.40 -16.60
N ASN A 195 5.73 17.27 -15.70
CA ASN A 195 6.32 18.35 -14.91
C ASN A 195 5.32 19.11 -14.01
N LYS A 196 4.11 18.57 -13.82
CA LYS A 196 3.06 19.12 -12.93
C LYS A 196 3.51 19.08 -11.46
N ILE A 197 4.31 18.09 -11.09
CA ILE A 197 4.91 17.93 -9.75
C ILE A 197 6.41 18.19 -9.85
N LYS A 198 6.91 19.15 -9.09
CA LYS A 198 8.35 19.42 -8.95
C LYS A 198 8.95 18.67 -7.75
N VAL A 199 10.29 18.57 -7.73
CA VAL A 199 11.08 17.89 -6.69
C VAL A 199 10.64 18.26 -5.27
N GLY A 200 10.55 17.25 -4.41
CA GLY A 200 10.14 17.34 -3.01
C GLY A 200 9.39 16.08 -2.57
N VAL A 201 8.82 16.11 -1.37
CA VAL A 201 8.20 14.96 -0.68
C VAL A 201 7.21 14.17 -1.55
N ASN A 202 6.39 14.85 -2.37
CA ASN A 202 5.48 14.21 -3.32
C ASN A 202 6.20 13.19 -4.24
N VAL A 203 7.36 13.57 -4.78
CA VAL A 203 8.14 12.73 -5.69
C VAL A 203 8.92 11.67 -4.92
N ASP A 204 9.43 12.00 -3.72
CA ASP A 204 10.14 11.05 -2.86
C ASP A 204 9.24 9.90 -2.40
N VAL A 205 8.00 10.21 -1.98
CA VAL A 205 6.95 9.21 -1.73
C VAL A 205 6.70 8.36 -2.96
N PHE A 206 6.56 8.98 -4.14
CA PHE A 206 6.33 8.21 -5.36
C PHE A 206 7.51 7.29 -5.71
N GLY A 207 8.74 7.72 -5.50
CA GLY A 207 9.93 6.89 -5.74
C GLY A 207 9.98 5.65 -4.85
N VAL A 208 9.66 5.79 -3.56
CA VAL A 208 9.62 4.62 -2.65
C VAL A 208 8.42 3.72 -2.91
N MET A 209 7.29 4.27 -3.38
CA MET A 209 6.18 3.46 -3.92
C MET A 209 6.61 2.68 -5.17
N LEU A 210 7.35 3.30 -6.08
CA LEU A 210 7.84 2.67 -7.32
C LEU A 210 8.81 1.52 -7.02
N ASP A 211 9.76 1.74 -6.11
CA ASP A 211 10.67 0.70 -5.64
C ASP A 211 9.92 -0.46 -4.96
N ALA A 212 8.99 -0.16 -4.05
CA ALA A 212 8.16 -1.17 -3.40
C ALA A 212 7.31 -1.98 -4.41
N PHE A 213 6.75 -1.34 -5.43
CA PHE A 213 5.98 -2.00 -6.49
C PHE A 213 6.83 -3.02 -7.27
N PHE A 214 8.01 -2.62 -7.74
CA PHE A 214 8.89 -3.56 -8.46
C PHE A 214 9.47 -4.64 -7.53
N ASP A 215 9.86 -4.29 -6.30
CA ASP A 215 10.43 -5.20 -5.30
C ASP A 215 9.44 -6.28 -4.82
N MET A 216 8.13 -5.99 -4.85
CA MET A 216 7.10 -6.90 -4.33
C MET A 216 6.22 -7.53 -5.41
N CYS A 217 5.85 -6.78 -6.46
CA CYS A 217 4.82 -7.19 -7.41
C CYS A 217 5.35 -7.61 -8.79
N TYR A 218 6.54 -7.15 -9.23
CA TYR A 218 7.01 -7.39 -10.60
C TYR A 218 7.06 -8.87 -10.97
N ASP A 219 7.79 -9.70 -10.20
CA ASP A 219 8.03 -11.09 -10.59
C ASP A 219 6.75 -11.93 -10.66
N ARG A 220 5.72 -11.53 -9.92
CA ARG A 220 4.39 -12.15 -9.93
C ARG A 220 3.50 -11.64 -11.06
N LEU A 221 3.66 -10.38 -11.49
CA LEU A 221 2.80 -9.71 -12.47
C LEU A 221 3.42 -9.57 -13.87
N LYS A 222 4.68 -9.93 -14.08
CA LYS A 222 5.42 -9.80 -15.37
C LYS A 222 4.86 -10.60 -16.56
N HIS A 223 3.82 -11.41 -16.35
CA HIS A 223 3.09 -12.11 -17.40
C HIS A 223 1.86 -11.32 -17.91
N LEU A 224 1.50 -10.20 -17.26
CA LEU A 224 0.35 -9.37 -17.63
C LEU A 224 0.71 -8.31 -18.67
N GLU A 225 -0.19 -8.06 -19.62
CA GLU A 225 -0.01 -7.02 -20.64
C GLU A 225 0.12 -5.61 -20.03
N LEU A 226 -0.65 -5.31 -18.96
CA LEU A 226 -0.53 -4.04 -18.22
C LEU A 226 0.88 -3.82 -17.63
N MET A 227 1.61 -4.89 -17.30
CA MET A 227 2.98 -4.76 -16.81
C MET A 227 3.94 -4.35 -17.93
N ASN A 228 3.73 -4.80 -19.17
CA ASN A 228 4.53 -4.35 -20.31
C ASN A 228 4.34 -2.84 -20.55
N SER A 229 3.09 -2.36 -20.56
CA SER A 229 2.78 -0.92 -20.68
C SER A 229 3.37 -0.09 -19.53
N LEU A 230 3.37 -0.63 -18.31
CA LEU A 230 4.01 0.00 -17.16
C LEU A 230 5.53 0.05 -17.29
N ILE A 231 6.18 -1.01 -17.79
CA ILE A 231 7.64 -1.04 -17.99
C ILE A 231 8.10 -0.01 -19.02
N GLU A 232 7.41 0.13 -20.17
CA GLU A 232 7.81 1.14 -21.15
C GLU A 232 7.60 2.57 -20.61
N THR A 233 6.45 2.84 -19.98
CA THR A 233 6.20 4.14 -19.32
C THR A 233 7.23 4.42 -18.20
N PHE A 234 7.68 3.38 -17.49
CA PHE A 234 8.72 3.48 -16.48
C PHE A 234 10.10 3.79 -17.08
N LYS A 235 10.47 3.25 -18.25
CA LYS A 235 11.75 3.61 -18.90
C LYS A 235 11.81 5.10 -19.23
N ASP A 236 10.75 5.65 -19.82
CA ASP A 236 10.66 7.07 -20.18
C ASP A 236 10.69 7.96 -18.93
N TYR A 237 9.93 7.60 -17.88
CA TYR A 237 9.99 8.26 -16.58
C TYR A 237 11.38 8.15 -15.93
N PHE A 238 12.02 6.99 -16.03
CA PHE A 238 13.29 6.71 -15.36
C PHE A 238 14.42 7.59 -15.88
N GLU A 239 14.50 7.91 -17.17
CA GLU A 239 15.56 8.80 -17.68
C GLU A 239 15.39 10.26 -17.19
N VAL A 240 14.15 10.74 -17.04
CA VAL A 240 13.86 12.03 -16.40
C VAL A 240 14.27 12.00 -14.93
N MET A 241 13.80 10.99 -14.20
CA MET A 241 14.08 10.77 -12.78
C MET A 241 15.59 10.61 -12.50
N LYS A 242 16.31 9.86 -13.34
CA LYS A 242 17.76 9.64 -13.32
C LYS A 242 18.55 10.93 -13.54
N THR A 243 18.02 11.86 -14.32
CA THR A 243 18.60 13.20 -14.42
C THR A 243 18.39 13.94 -13.10
N VAL A 244 17.13 14.18 -12.73
CA VAL A 244 16.74 15.01 -11.57
C VAL A 244 17.32 14.51 -10.24
N TRP A 245 17.22 13.21 -9.95
CA TRP A 245 17.75 12.61 -8.72
C TRP A 245 19.19 12.13 -8.84
N GLY A 246 19.65 11.71 -10.02
CA GLY A 246 21.00 11.16 -10.17
C GLY A 246 22.10 12.22 -10.08
N THR A 247 21.87 13.45 -10.56
CA THR A 247 22.83 14.55 -10.44
C THR A 247 22.56 15.43 -9.22
N GLU A 248 21.35 15.97 -9.08
CA GLU A 248 21.01 17.02 -8.11
C GLU A 248 20.44 16.47 -6.79
N GLY A 249 19.91 15.24 -6.80
CA GLY A 249 19.27 14.63 -5.62
C GLY A 249 20.20 14.36 -4.42
N ASN A 250 19.60 14.16 -3.25
CA ASN A 250 20.31 13.73 -2.03
C ASN A 250 20.75 12.25 -2.10
N ASP A 251 21.52 11.77 -1.12
CA ASP A 251 22.06 10.40 -1.15
C ASP A 251 20.98 9.30 -1.12
N LYS A 252 19.82 9.52 -0.49
CA LYS A 252 18.70 8.57 -0.52
C LYS A 252 18.06 8.54 -1.92
N GLN A 253 17.81 9.69 -2.55
CA GLN A 253 17.32 9.79 -3.93
C GLN A 253 18.30 9.16 -4.93
N LYS A 254 19.62 9.38 -4.76
CA LYS A 254 20.68 8.76 -5.57
C LYS A 254 20.77 7.25 -5.36
N MET A 255 20.63 6.76 -4.13
CA MET A 255 20.57 5.31 -3.84
C MET A 255 19.33 4.66 -4.46
N LEU A 256 18.17 5.29 -4.33
CA LEU A 256 16.90 4.84 -4.91
C LEU A 256 16.98 4.74 -6.44
N THR A 257 17.54 5.78 -7.09
CA THR A 257 17.80 5.80 -8.54
C THR A 257 18.69 4.62 -8.97
N ARG A 258 19.73 4.28 -8.19
CA ARG A 258 20.60 3.12 -8.45
C ARG A 258 19.88 1.78 -8.25
N ARG A 259 18.96 1.67 -7.28
CA ARG A 259 18.12 0.46 -7.08
C ARG A 259 17.18 0.27 -8.27
N LEU A 260 16.48 1.32 -8.67
CA LEU A 260 15.58 1.31 -9.84
C LEU A 260 16.31 1.00 -11.16
N ALA A 261 17.54 1.51 -11.34
CA ALA A 261 18.41 1.12 -12.46
C ALA A 261 18.76 -0.38 -12.47
N SER A 262 19.05 -0.94 -11.28
CA SER A 262 19.36 -2.36 -11.11
C SER A 262 18.13 -3.24 -11.40
N ILE A 263 16.94 -2.76 -11.02
CA ILE A 263 15.64 -3.39 -11.32
C ILE A 263 15.41 -3.41 -12.83
N LEU A 264 15.48 -2.27 -13.53
CA LEU A 264 15.35 -2.21 -15.00
C LEU A 264 16.28 -3.19 -15.70
N LYS A 265 17.57 -3.19 -15.32
CA LYS A 265 18.57 -4.10 -15.89
C LYS A 265 18.28 -5.58 -15.63
N LYS A 266 17.56 -5.93 -14.55
CA LYS A 266 17.08 -7.30 -14.32
C LYS A 266 15.88 -7.63 -15.22
N ILE A 267 14.92 -6.71 -15.34
CA ILE A 267 13.73 -6.84 -16.21
C ILE A 267 14.17 -7.08 -17.66
N GLU A 268 15.05 -6.23 -18.19
CA GLU A 268 15.63 -6.34 -19.54
C GLU A 268 16.40 -7.65 -19.78
N GLN A 269 16.96 -8.23 -18.73
CA GLN A 269 17.70 -9.51 -18.78
C GLN A 269 16.82 -10.73 -18.46
N ASN A 270 15.50 -10.54 -18.31
CA ASN A 270 14.53 -11.55 -17.87
C ASN A 270 14.98 -12.29 -16.58
N LYS A 271 15.49 -11.53 -15.61
CA LYS A 271 15.96 -12.03 -14.31
C LYS A 271 14.97 -11.73 -13.21
N VAL A 272 14.99 -12.58 -12.17
CA VAL A 272 14.23 -12.37 -10.94
C VAL A 272 14.66 -11.06 -10.26
N VAL A 273 13.71 -10.15 -10.06
CA VAL A 273 13.89 -8.89 -9.34
C VAL A 273 14.07 -9.16 -7.85
N ASN A 274 13.18 -9.94 -7.22
CA ASN A 274 13.26 -10.26 -5.80
C ASN A 274 12.86 -11.72 -5.46
N GLU A 275 13.87 -12.57 -5.27
CA GLU A 275 13.72 -13.97 -4.85
C GLU A 275 12.98 -14.11 -3.49
N LYS A 276 13.11 -13.13 -2.58
CA LYS A 276 12.44 -13.16 -1.27
C LYS A 276 10.92 -12.92 -1.41
N SER A 277 10.49 -12.10 -2.38
CA SER A 277 9.06 -11.89 -2.65
C SER A 277 8.43 -13.17 -3.20
N LEU A 278 9.08 -13.82 -4.17
CA LEU A 278 8.63 -15.11 -4.71
C LEU A 278 8.58 -16.22 -3.65
N ALA A 279 9.56 -16.29 -2.73
CA ALA A 279 9.53 -17.26 -1.65
C ALA A 279 8.29 -17.08 -0.74
N LEU A 280 7.95 -15.83 -0.38
CA LEU A 280 6.75 -15.51 0.40
C LEU A 280 5.44 -15.77 -0.36
N GLU A 281 5.43 -15.63 -1.68
CA GLU A 281 4.29 -16.04 -2.52
C GLU A 281 4.06 -17.56 -2.47
N GLU A 282 5.12 -18.35 -2.59
CA GLU A 282 5.06 -19.81 -2.52
C GLU A 282 4.72 -20.33 -1.11
N GLU A 283 5.08 -19.59 -0.06
CA GLU A 283 4.59 -19.84 1.30
C GLU A 283 3.08 -19.51 1.43
N TYR A 284 2.62 -18.39 0.85
CA TYR A 284 1.20 -18.00 0.87
C TYR A 284 0.30 -18.95 0.05
N LYS A 285 0.78 -19.48 -1.08
CA LYS A 285 0.06 -20.51 -1.86
C LYS A 285 -0.22 -21.75 -1.01
N LYS A 286 0.81 -22.31 -0.37
CA LYS A 286 0.70 -23.50 0.52
C LYS A 286 -0.20 -23.24 1.72
N TYR A 287 -0.16 -22.03 2.26
CA TYR A 287 -1.04 -21.57 3.32
C TYR A 287 -2.53 -21.59 2.88
N LEU A 288 -2.85 -21.07 1.70
CA LEU A 288 -4.21 -21.10 1.14
C LEU A 288 -4.66 -22.53 0.84
N GLU A 289 -3.80 -23.36 0.23
CA GLU A 289 -4.06 -24.77 -0.07
C GLU A 289 -4.41 -25.57 1.20
N THR A 290 -3.63 -25.38 2.27
CA THR A 290 -3.86 -25.99 3.59
C THR A 290 -5.20 -25.55 4.20
N ASN A 291 -5.62 -24.32 3.92
CA ASN A 291 -6.92 -23.75 4.31
C ASN A 291 -8.05 -24.03 3.29
N ASN A 292 -7.87 -24.95 2.35
CA ASN A 292 -8.83 -25.33 1.30
C ASN A 292 -9.30 -24.15 0.41
N ARG A 293 -8.45 -23.13 0.23
CA ARG A 293 -8.69 -21.98 -0.66
C ARG A 293 -7.73 -22.02 -1.84
N GLN A 294 -8.17 -21.49 -2.97
CA GLN A 294 -7.31 -21.31 -4.14
C GLN A 294 -6.75 -19.88 -4.17
N PRO A 295 -5.48 -19.68 -4.56
CA PRO A 295 -4.97 -18.36 -4.89
C PRO A 295 -5.87 -17.67 -5.91
N ARG A 296 -6.22 -16.39 -5.71
CA ARG A 296 -7.06 -15.69 -6.69
C ARG A 296 -6.37 -15.63 -8.05
N VAL A 297 -7.11 -16.05 -9.06
CA VAL A 297 -6.59 -16.33 -10.39
C VAL A 297 -6.57 -15.06 -11.24
N TRP A 298 -5.64 -14.15 -10.93
CA TRP A 298 -5.33 -12.98 -11.77
C TRP A 298 -5.01 -13.39 -13.22
N GLU A 299 -4.51 -14.61 -13.42
CA GLU A 299 -4.29 -15.28 -14.72
C GLU A 299 -5.58 -15.58 -15.52
N LYS A 300 -6.78 -15.39 -14.95
CA LYS A 300 -8.08 -15.69 -15.60
C LYS A 300 -9.13 -14.58 -15.50
N THR A 301 -8.91 -13.54 -14.69
CA THR A 301 -9.89 -12.45 -14.53
C THR A 301 -9.63 -11.24 -15.43
N ILE A 302 -8.44 -11.09 -16.01
CA ILE A 302 -8.16 -10.01 -16.95
C ILE A 302 -8.56 -10.44 -18.37
N ASP A 303 -9.87 -10.44 -18.62
CA ASP A 303 -10.42 -10.63 -19.97
C ASP A 303 -10.32 -9.29 -20.74
N ILE A 304 -9.11 -9.02 -21.26
CA ILE A 304 -8.78 -7.79 -22.01
C ILE A 304 -9.68 -7.64 -23.26
N TYR A 305 -10.29 -8.73 -23.74
CA TYR A 305 -11.16 -8.80 -24.90
C TYR A 305 -12.59 -9.21 -24.55
N GLY A 306 -13.22 -8.42 -23.68
CA GLY A 306 -14.63 -8.59 -23.33
C GLY A 306 -15.54 -8.72 -24.56
N LYS A 307 -16.54 -9.59 -24.46
CA LYS A 307 -17.56 -9.90 -25.47
C LYS A 307 -18.97 -9.73 -24.90
#